data_AF-A0A1A8Q8D8-F1
#
_entry.id   AF-A0A1A8Q8D8-F1
#
_cell.length_a   1.000
_cell.length_b   1.000
_cell.length_c   1.000
_cell.angle_alpha   90.00
_cell.angle_beta   90.00
_cell.angle_gamma   90.00
#
_symmetry.space_group_name_H-M   'P 1'
#
loop_
_entity.id
_entity.type
_entity.pdbx_description
1 polymer ?
#
loop_
_entity_poly.entity_id
_entity_poly.type
_entity_poly.pdbx_seq_one_letter_code
_entity_poly.pdbx_strand_id
1 'polypeptide(L)'
;ELQSQSLLSCAENRQQKECESARGLGATMGTCQWRQGIDRGISENYSTCSPDLKTCPDSFCDAVESKDSSICPQDCTTGDVIGGFERGTSGIGIKACHGTCYCLSRNCFCEKEDFEEVAICDEMCKTIFASSLLLCFVVFIILSSYLIRLYNKSSPKPPIASAEMTFRRPAQVYPISFPGNNVRRGSQESIETDTFKIPDDPKWEFPRKNLVLGKTLGEGEFGKVVKATAFRLKGKAGYTTVAVKMLKENASHSELRDLLSEFTLLKQVNHPHVIKMYGACSQDGPLYLIVEYAKYGSLRNFLRESRKVGPSYMGRDANRNSSYLENPDDRALTMGDLISFAWQISRGMQYLAEMKLVHRDLAARNVLVAEGRKMKISDFGLSRDVYEEDSYVKRSKGRIPVKWMAIESLFDHIYTT
;
A
#
# COMPACT_ATOMS: atom_id res chain seq x y z
N GLU A 1 65.77 -30.11 25.78
CA GLU A 1 64.52 -29.37 26.00
C GLU A 1 63.53 -29.80 24.92
N LEU A 2 62.49 -30.56 25.30
CA LEU A 2 61.41 -30.93 24.39
C LEU A 2 60.46 -29.73 24.34
N GLN A 3 60.54 -28.89 23.31
CA GLN A 3 59.52 -27.86 23.08
C GLN A 3 58.19 -28.58 22.86
N SER A 4 57.28 -28.48 23.84
CA SER A 4 55.88 -28.83 23.67
C SER A 4 55.30 -27.89 22.61
N GLN A 5 55.28 -28.33 21.35
CA GLN A 5 54.46 -27.68 20.32
C GLN A 5 53.01 -27.84 20.80
N SER A 6 52.40 -26.76 21.27
CA SER A 6 50.96 -26.70 21.48
C SER A 6 50.31 -26.94 20.13
N LEU A 7 49.67 -28.10 19.95
CA LEU A 7 48.88 -28.38 18.77
C LEU A 7 47.75 -27.34 18.73
N LEU A 8 47.69 -26.56 17.64
CA LEU A 8 46.67 -25.54 17.41
C LEU A 8 45.42 -26.18 16.79
N SER A 9 44.30 -25.46 16.83
CA SER A 9 43.09 -25.93 16.16
C SER A 9 43.27 -25.85 14.64
N CYS A 10 42.78 -26.86 13.90
CA CYS A 10 42.76 -26.81 12.44
C CYS A 10 42.00 -25.57 11.93
N ALA A 11 40.93 -25.19 12.63
CA ALA A 11 40.03 -24.10 12.29
C ALA A 11 40.68 -22.71 12.25
N GLU A 12 41.89 -22.56 12.76
CA GLU A 12 42.63 -21.29 12.72
C GLU A 12 43.14 -20.97 11.30
N ASN A 13 43.29 -21.97 10.44
CA ASN A 13 43.82 -21.80 9.09
C ASN A 13 42.73 -21.30 8.14
N ARG A 14 42.98 -20.13 7.53
CA ARG A 14 42.08 -19.53 6.53
C ARG A 14 42.35 -19.98 5.10
N GLN A 15 43.53 -20.54 4.81
CA GLN A 15 43.92 -20.91 3.44
C GLN A 15 44.11 -22.42 3.30
N GLN A 16 43.71 -22.97 2.15
CA GLN A 16 43.84 -24.40 1.84
C GLN A 16 45.27 -24.92 2.04
N LYS A 17 46.28 -24.22 1.50
CA LYS A 17 47.68 -24.65 1.58
C LYS A 17 48.20 -24.73 3.02
N GLU A 18 47.79 -23.79 3.86
CA GLU A 18 48.16 -23.75 5.28
C GLU A 18 47.43 -24.85 6.05
N CYS A 19 46.13 -25.04 5.77
CA CYS A 19 45.34 -26.11 6.35
C CYS A 19 45.93 -27.50 6.09
N GLU A 20 46.18 -27.84 4.83
CA GLU A 20 46.64 -29.18 4.44
C GLU A 20 48.08 -29.48 4.89
N SER A 21 48.87 -28.45 5.21
CA SER A 21 50.22 -28.61 5.78
C SER A 21 50.25 -28.57 7.31
N ALA A 22 49.16 -28.12 7.95
CA ALA A 22 49.06 -28.04 9.39
C ALA A 22 48.73 -29.39 10.04
N ARG A 23 49.32 -29.61 11.21
CA ARG A 23 48.92 -30.68 12.14
C ARG A 23 48.08 -30.04 13.23
N GLY A 24 46.80 -30.36 13.28
CA GLY A 24 45.88 -29.80 14.27
C GLY A 24 45.32 -30.83 15.23
N LEU A 25 44.79 -30.34 16.34
CA LEU A 25 44.10 -31.15 17.34
C LEU A 25 42.93 -31.92 16.71
N GLY A 26 42.85 -33.23 17.00
CA GLY A 26 41.78 -34.10 16.51
C GLY A 26 41.98 -34.69 15.11
N ALA A 27 43.02 -34.29 14.36
CA ALA A 27 43.26 -34.78 13.00
C ALA A 27 43.68 -36.26 13.00
N THR A 28 42.78 -37.16 12.63
CA THR A 28 42.98 -38.63 12.65
C THR A 28 44.05 -39.10 11.65
N MET A 29 44.24 -38.37 10.56
CA MET A 29 45.21 -38.66 9.51
C MET A 29 46.55 -37.92 9.70
N GLY A 30 46.72 -37.18 10.80
CA GLY A 30 47.93 -36.44 11.14
C GLY A 30 48.06 -35.05 10.48
N THR A 31 47.20 -34.70 9.52
CA THR A 31 47.09 -33.36 8.92
C THR A 31 45.62 -32.92 8.88
N CYS A 32 45.38 -31.61 8.91
CA CYS A 32 44.02 -31.07 8.77
C CYS A 32 43.49 -31.24 7.33
N GLN A 33 42.18 -31.12 7.18
CA GLN A 33 41.45 -31.26 5.92
C GLN A 33 40.73 -29.96 5.56
N TRP A 34 40.79 -29.57 4.29
CA TRP A 34 40.14 -28.38 3.77
C TRP A 34 38.84 -28.71 3.04
N ARG A 35 37.73 -28.06 3.42
CA ARG A 35 36.49 -28.04 2.64
C ARG A 35 36.53 -26.84 1.71
N GLN A 36 36.35 -27.06 0.41
CA GLN A 36 36.19 -25.99 -0.57
C GLN A 36 34.70 -25.72 -0.80
N GLY A 37 34.24 -24.52 -0.41
CA GLY A 37 32.91 -24.06 -0.74
C GLY A 37 32.80 -23.59 -2.18
N ILE A 38 31.64 -23.87 -2.80
CA ILE A 38 31.36 -23.58 -4.21
C ILE A 38 30.25 -22.51 -4.34
N ASP A 39 29.45 -22.34 -3.28
CA ASP A 39 28.28 -21.47 -3.29
C ASP A 39 28.65 -20.00 -3.09
N ARG A 40 27.95 -19.11 -3.81
CA ARG A 40 28.15 -17.65 -3.79
C ARG A 40 27.38 -16.94 -2.67
N GLY A 41 26.73 -17.68 -1.78
CA GLY A 41 25.86 -17.16 -0.70
C GLY A 41 26.12 -17.89 0.61
N ILE A 42 25.30 -17.62 1.63
CA ILE A 42 25.33 -18.40 2.87
C ILE A 42 24.94 -19.86 2.54
N SER A 43 25.87 -20.79 2.78
CA SER A 43 25.69 -22.22 2.50
C SER A 43 26.26 -23.08 3.62
N GLU A 44 25.72 -24.29 3.79
CA GLU A 44 26.24 -25.32 4.69
C GLU A 44 27.58 -25.91 4.17
N ASN A 45 27.85 -25.76 2.87
CA ASN A 45 29.11 -26.16 2.22
C ASN A 45 30.08 -24.97 2.11
N TYR A 46 30.29 -24.23 3.18
CA TYR A 46 31.25 -23.11 3.20
C TYR A 46 32.71 -23.61 3.27
N SER A 47 33.65 -22.75 2.89
CA SER A 47 35.07 -23.11 2.92
C SER A 47 35.61 -23.04 4.35
N THR A 48 36.28 -24.09 4.83
CA THR A 48 36.85 -24.11 6.19
C THR A 48 37.90 -25.20 6.36
N CYS A 49 38.74 -25.08 7.39
CA CYS A 49 39.74 -26.07 7.77
C CYS A 49 39.31 -26.83 9.03
N SER A 50 39.37 -28.15 9.00
CA SER A 50 38.90 -29.01 10.09
C SER A 50 39.78 -30.25 10.27
N PRO A 51 39.73 -30.91 11.45
CA PRO A 51 40.48 -32.15 11.67
C PRO A 51 40.00 -33.34 10.84
N ASP A 52 38.70 -33.48 10.64
CA ASP A 52 38.07 -34.51 9.78
C ASP A 52 36.74 -33.96 9.25
N LEU A 53 36.61 -33.84 7.92
CA LEU A 53 35.42 -33.26 7.30
C LEU A 53 34.14 -34.09 7.45
N LYS A 54 34.26 -35.35 7.90
CA LYS A 54 33.11 -36.21 8.18
C LYS A 54 32.47 -35.93 9.54
N THR A 55 33.24 -35.38 10.47
CA THR A 55 32.78 -35.12 11.83
C THR A 55 32.86 -33.65 12.21
N CYS A 56 33.57 -32.80 11.44
CA CYS A 56 33.70 -31.38 11.71
C CYS A 56 33.90 -30.55 10.42
N PRO A 57 33.13 -29.47 10.15
CA PRO A 57 31.87 -29.16 10.82
C PRO A 57 30.75 -30.11 10.35
N ASP A 58 30.01 -30.67 11.29
CA ASP A 58 28.80 -31.48 11.06
C ASP A 58 27.52 -30.85 11.67
N SER A 59 27.64 -29.64 12.25
CA SER A 59 26.59 -28.88 12.94
C SER A 59 26.17 -29.42 14.31
N PHE A 60 26.90 -30.38 14.89
CA PHE A 60 26.59 -30.98 16.19
C PHE A 60 27.81 -31.00 17.11
N CYS A 61 27.83 -30.10 18.10
CA CYS A 61 28.81 -30.15 19.18
C CYS A 61 28.67 -31.42 20.02
N ASP A 62 29.49 -32.44 19.74
CA ASP A 62 29.37 -33.78 20.32
C ASP A 62 30.11 -33.95 21.66
N ALA A 63 30.15 -35.18 22.21
CA ALA A 63 30.80 -35.46 23.50
C ALA A 63 32.33 -35.25 23.49
N VAL A 64 32.98 -35.39 22.33
CA VAL A 64 34.42 -35.17 22.16
C VAL A 64 34.69 -33.67 22.07
N GLU A 65 33.93 -32.98 21.25
CA GLU A 65 34.11 -31.54 20.99
C GLU A 65 33.65 -30.68 22.17
N SER A 66 32.62 -31.10 22.91
CA SER A 66 32.18 -30.42 24.14
C SER A 66 33.22 -30.49 25.26
N LYS A 67 34.08 -31.51 25.25
CA LYS A 67 35.17 -31.66 26.23
C LYS A 67 36.36 -30.77 25.88
N ASP A 68 36.66 -30.60 24.59
CA ASP A 68 37.65 -29.67 24.09
C ASP A 68 37.16 -28.98 22.81
N SER A 69 36.61 -27.78 22.97
CA SER A 69 36.02 -27.01 21.87
C SER A 69 37.05 -26.56 20.82
N SER A 70 38.35 -26.73 21.07
CA SER A 70 39.40 -26.44 20.08
C SER A 70 39.51 -27.50 19.00
N ILE A 71 38.91 -28.68 19.19
CA ILE A 71 38.86 -29.74 18.16
C ILE A 71 37.97 -29.31 16.99
N CYS A 72 36.74 -28.88 17.29
CA CYS A 72 35.81 -28.33 16.30
C CYS A 72 35.11 -27.05 16.83
N PRO A 73 35.80 -25.91 16.83
CA PRO A 73 35.21 -24.66 17.29
C PRO A 73 34.04 -24.20 16.41
N GLN A 74 33.97 -24.63 15.14
CA GLN A 74 32.87 -24.33 14.23
C GLN A 74 31.52 -24.86 14.76
N ASP A 75 31.48 -26.05 15.35
CA ASP A 75 30.24 -26.67 15.84
C ASP A 75 29.95 -26.32 17.31
N CYS A 76 30.99 -26.05 18.10
CA CYS A 76 30.85 -25.73 19.53
C CYS A 76 30.96 -24.24 19.87
N THR A 77 31.13 -23.35 18.90
CA THR A 77 31.24 -21.91 19.20
C THR A 77 29.97 -21.38 19.86
N THR A 78 30.15 -20.82 21.05
CA THR A 78 29.14 -19.99 21.75
C THR A 78 29.53 -18.51 21.73
N GLY A 79 30.69 -18.18 21.16
CA GLY A 79 31.27 -16.84 21.13
C GLY A 79 30.68 -15.95 20.05
N ASP A 80 31.39 -14.87 19.76
CA ASP A 80 31.01 -13.95 18.69
C ASP A 80 31.41 -14.54 17.34
N VAL A 81 30.47 -14.52 16.39
CA VAL A 81 30.70 -14.87 14.99
C VAL A 81 30.51 -13.62 14.14
N ILE A 82 31.55 -13.21 13.42
CA ILE A 82 31.55 -12.00 12.60
C ILE A 82 31.49 -12.41 11.13
N GLY A 83 30.57 -11.84 10.34
CA GLY A 83 30.42 -12.14 8.91
C GLY A 83 28.99 -12.56 8.55
N GLY A 84 28.79 -13.11 7.34
CA GLY A 84 27.52 -13.71 6.93
C GLY A 84 27.43 -15.17 7.40
N PHE A 85 26.57 -15.48 8.36
CA PHE A 85 26.43 -16.83 8.91
C PHE A 85 25.01 -17.12 9.44
N GLU A 86 24.70 -18.41 9.57
CA GLU A 86 23.53 -18.94 10.26
C GLU A 86 23.97 -19.81 11.45
N ARG A 87 23.30 -19.67 12.60
CA ARG A 87 23.56 -20.51 13.77
C ARG A 87 22.89 -21.89 13.66
N GLY A 88 23.47 -22.89 14.32
CA GLY A 88 22.84 -24.19 14.54
C GLY A 88 21.48 -24.07 15.23
N THR A 89 20.63 -25.10 15.08
CA THR A 89 19.25 -25.15 15.63
C THR A 89 19.18 -25.01 17.15
N SER A 90 20.25 -25.38 17.85
CA SER A 90 20.41 -25.22 19.30
C SER A 90 21.00 -23.85 19.71
N GLY A 91 21.29 -22.96 18.75
CA GLY A 91 21.92 -21.66 18.98
C GLY A 91 23.44 -21.71 19.22
N ILE A 92 24.03 -22.91 19.08
CA ILE A 92 25.47 -23.21 19.23
C ILE A 92 25.99 -23.57 17.83
N GLY A 93 27.22 -23.16 17.52
CA GLY A 93 27.89 -23.51 16.27
C GLY A 93 27.39 -22.75 15.04
N ILE A 94 28.10 -22.96 13.94
CA ILE A 94 27.84 -22.36 12.62
C ILE A 94 27.22 -23.43 11.73
N LYS A 95 25.96 -23.23 11.36
CA LYS A 95 25.24 -24.13 10.45
C LYS A 95 25.61 -23.86 8.99
N ALA A 96 25.66 -22.58 8.63
CA ALA A 96 25.98 -22.14 7.28
C ALA A 96 26.74 -20.81 7.34
N CYS A 97 27.59 -20.55 6.35
CA CYS A 97 28.41 -19.35 6.29
C CYS A 97 28.63 -18.91 4.85
N HIS A 98 28.89 -17.61 4.65
CA HIS A 98 29.28 -17.06 3.36
C HIS A 98 30.80 -17.17 3.16
N GLY A 99 31.23 -17.72 2.03
CA GLY A 99 32.63 -17.78 1.64
C GLY A 99 33.47 -18.68 2.56
N THR A 100 34.52 -18.11 3.15
CA THR A 100 35.46 -18.82 4.03
C THR A 100 35.24 -18.50 5.51
N CYS A 101 35.19 -19.54 6.36
CA CYS A 101 35.11 -19.44 7.80
C CYS A 101 36.34 -20.02 8.50
N TYR A 102 36.90 -19.27 9.45
CA TYR A 102 37.96 -19.71 10.36
C TYR A 102 37.64 -19.28 11.79
N CYS A 103 38.13 -20.03 12.79
CA CYS A 103 37.85 -19.79 14.19
C CYS A 103 39.14 -19.67 15.00
N LEU A 104 39.18 -18.66 15.88
CA LEU A 104 40.25 -18.45 16.85
C LEU A 104 39.67 -18.70 18.25
N SER A 105 40.06 -19.82 18.85
CA SER A 105 39.51 -20.29 20.14
C SER A 105 37.98 -20.46 20.11
N ARG A 106 37.22 -19.49 20.61
CA ARG A 106 35.74 -19.52 20.66
C ARG A 106 35.06 -18.54 19.70
N ASN A 107 35.82 -17.66 19.05
CA ASN A 107 35.26 -16.66 18.14
C ASN A 107 35.55 -17.08 16.70
N CYS A 108 34.57 -16.91 15.82
CA CYS A 108 34.68 -17.32 14.42
C CYS A 108 34.45 -16.15 13.47
N PHE A 109 35.10 -16.20 12.32
CA PHE A 109 35.11 -15.13 11.33
C PHE A 109 34.77 -15.73 9.98
N CYS A 110 33.62 -15.31 9.45
CA CYS A 110 33.09 -15.61 8.14
C CYS A 110 33.33 -14.43 7.19
N GLU A 111 33.40 -14.69 5.90
CA GLU A 111 33.38 -13.62 4.90
C GLU A 111 32.02 -12.91 4.93
N LYS A 112 32.04 -11.60 4.63
CA LYS A 112 30.82 -10.81 4.54
C LYS A 112 30.25 -11.01 3.14
N GLU A 113 28.92 -11.02 3.01
CA GLU A 113 28.30 -10.90 1.69
C GLU A 113 28.77 -9.59 1.06
N ASP A 114 29.53 -9.68 -0.03
CA ASP A 114 29.95 -8.53 -0.81
C ASP A 114 28.69 -7.93 -1.47
N PHE A 115 28.13 -6.90 -0.84
CA PHE A 115 27.07 -6.06 -1.42
C PHE A 115 27.56 -5.23 -2.64
N GLU A 116 28.76 -5.48 -3.16
CA GLU A 116 29.39 -4.70 -4.23
C GLU A 116 28.84 -5.01 -5.64
N GLU A 117 28.13 -6.12 -5.88
CA GLU A 117 27.50 -6.37 -7.19
C GLU A 117 26.25 -5.50 -7.46
N VAL A 118 25.68 -4.81 -6.45
CA VAL A 118 24.52 -3.91 -6.65
C VAL A 118 24.92 -2.50 -7.11
N ALA A 119 26.16 -2.06 -6.82
CA ALA A 119 26.58 -0.68 -7.07
C ALA A 119 26.97 -0.39 -8.53
N ILE A 120 27.49 -1.38 -9.26
CA ILE A 120 27.98 -1.18 -10.64
C ILE A 120 26.81 -1.05 -11.62
N CYS A 121 25.69 -1.72 -11.36
CA CYS A 121 24.53 -1.70 -12.24
C CYS A 121 23.73 -0.38 -12.14
N ASP A 122 23.80 0.31 -11.00
CA ASP A 122 23.02 1.53 -10.73
C ASP A 122 23.57 2.76 -11.49
N GLU A 123 24.89 2.93 -11.56
CA GLU A 123 25.49 4.07 -12.26
C GLU A 123 25.39 3.97 -13.79
N MET A 124 25.52 2.76 -14.34
CA MET A 124 25.25 2.50 -15.77
C MET A 124 23.76 2.67 -16.11
N CYS A 125 22.85 2.23 -15.23
CA CYS A 125 21.42 2.50 -15.41
C CYS A 125 21.12 4.00 -15.37
N LYS A 126 21.63 4.74 -14.38
CA LYS A 126 21.42 6.19 -14.27
C LYS A 126 21.89 6.95 -15.50
N THR A 127 23.06 6.60 -16.04
CA THR A 127 23.59 7.23 -17.26
C THR A 127 22.78 6.87 -18.51
N ILE A 128 22.28 5.63 -18.63
CA ILE A 128 21.38 5.22 -19.73
C ILE A 128 20.01 5.91 -19.61
N PHE A 129 19.42 5.98 -18.41
CA PHE A 129 18.16 6.67 -18.20
C PHE A 129 18.29 8.18 -18.44
N ALA A 130 19.36 8.82 -17.95
CA ALA A 130 19.60 10.24 -18.17
C ALA A 130 19.82 10.57 -19.65
N SER A 131 20.59 9.76 -20.37
CA SER A 131 20.82 9.95 -21.82
C SER A 131 19.55 9.69 -22.64
N SER A 132 18.75 8.68 -22.29
CA SER A 132 17.47 8.41 -22.93
C SER A 132 16.47 9.54 -22.69
N LEU A 133 16.39 10.09 -21.47
CA LEU A 133 15.52 11.23 -21.16
C LEU A 133 15.94 12.49 -21.90
N LEU A 134 17.24 12.76 -22.00
CA LEU A 134 17.77 13.89 -22.77
C LEU A 134 17.41 13.75 -24.26
N LEU A 135 17.55 12.55 -24.83
CA LEU A 135 17.24 12.29 -26.23
C LEU A 135 15.73 12.44 -26.50
N CYS A 136 14.88 11.93 -25.62
CA CYS A 136 13.43 12.11 -25.70
C CYS A 136 13.03 13.60 -25.61
N PHE A 137 13.68 14.38 -24.74
CA PHE A 137 13.44 15.81 -24.61
C PHE A 137 13.82 16.58 -25.89
N VAL A 138 14.96 16.25 -26.49
CA VAL A 138 15.40 16.84 -27.77
C VAL A 138 14.43 16.49 -28.90
N VAL A 139 14.00 15.23 -29.00
CA VAL A 139 13.00 14.80 -29.99
C VAL A 139 11.67 15.53 -29.78
N PHE A 140 11.23 15.71 -28.53
CA PHE A 140 10.01 16.45 -28.21
C PHE A 140 10.08 17.91 -28.64
N ILE A 141 11.21 18.60 -28.40
CA ILE A 141 11.41 19.98 -28.85
C ILE A 141 11.38 20.07 -30.39
N ILE A 142 12.00 19.13 -31.08
CA ILE A 142 12.02 19.09 -32.55
C ILE A 142 10.60 18.85 -33.09
N LEU A 143 9.86 17.90 -32.54
CA LEU A 143 8.48 17.61 -32.93
C LEU A 143 7.54 18.78 -32.63
N SER A 144 7.65 19.40 -31.46
CA SER A 144 6.87 20.59 -31.10
C SER A 144 7.16 21.75 -32.05
N SER A 145 8.44 22.00 -32.36
CA SER A 145 8.85 23.03 -33.32
C SER A 145 8.34 22.74 -34.74
N TYR A 146 8.33 21.46 -35.15
CA TYR A 146 7.81 21.01 -36.42
C TYR A 146 6.29 21.19 -36.51
N LEU A 147 5.55 20.81 -35.47
CA LEU A 147 4.10 20.96 -35.37
C LEU A 147 3.68 22.44 -35.34
N ILE A 148 4.41 23.30 -34.62
CA ILE A 148 4.18 24.76 -34.62
C ILE A 148 4.41 25.34 -36.03
N ARG A 149 5.44 24.87 -36.74
CA ARG A 149 5.68 25.29 -38.14
C ARG A 149 4.58 24.81 -39.09
N LEU A 150 4.06 23.60 -38.91
CA LEU A 150 2.92 23.08 -39.68
C LEU A 150 1.63 23.85 -39.38
N TYR A 151 1.40 24.20 -38.12
CA TYR A 151 0.26 25.00 -37.68
C TYR A 151 0.29 26.42 -38.29
N ASN A 152 1.45 27.07 -38.27
CA ASN A 152 1.62 28.40 -38.87
C ASN A 152 1.54 28.39 -40.40
N LYS A 153 1.89 27.26 -41.05
CA LYS A 153 1.78 27.10 -42.50
C LYS A 153 0.34 26.78 -42.96
N SER A 154 -0.49 26.22 -42.08
CA SER A 154 -1.85 25.77 -42.39
C SER A 154 -2.96 26.71 -41.89
N SER A 155 -2.60 27.76 -41.15
CA SER A 155 -3.58 28.74 -40.65
C SER A 155 -3.89 29.81 -41.73
N PRO A 156 -5.17 30.00 -42.12
CA PRO A 156 -5.57 31.13 -42.96
C PRO A 156 -5.39 32.45 -42.20
N LYS A 157 -4.98 33.52 -42.91
CA LYS A 157 -4.93 34.87 -42.32
C LYS A 157 -6.33 35.31 -41.87
N PRO A 158 -6.49 35.94 -40.69
CA PRO A 158 -7.80 36.39 -40.22
C PRO A 158 -8.32 37.57 -41.07
N PRO A 159 -9.63 37.65 -41.33
CA PRO A 159 -10.21 38.82 -41.96
C PRO A 159 -10.26 40.00 -40.97
N ILE A 160 -10.16 41.20 -41.53
CA ILE A 160 -10.20 42.48 -40.84
C ILE A 160 -11.55 42.64 -40.12
N ALA A 161 -11.51 43.09 -38.87
CA ALA A 161 -12.66 43.33 -38.04
C ALA A 161 -13.56 44.43 -38.62
N SER A 162 -14.84 44.12 -38.84
CA SER A 162 -15.89 45.14 -38.92
C SER A 162 -17.17 44.65 -38.25
N ALA A 163 -17.68 45.55 -37.40
CA ALA A 163 -19.04 45.74 -36.93
C ALA A 163 -19.70 44.67 -36.04
N GLU A 164 -20.18 45.15 -34.90
CA GLU A 164 -21.19 44.56 -34.03
C GLU A 164 -22.44 44.08 -34.81
N MET A 165 -23.00 42.93 -34.44
CA MET A 165 -24.41 42.83 -34.03
C MET A 165 -24.77 41.48 -33.40
N THR A 166 -25.69 41.58 -32.45
CA THR A 166 -26.36 40.57 -31.63
C THR A 166 -26.91 39.34 -32.36
N PHE A 167 -26.65 38.13 -31.83
CA PHE A 167 -27.64 37.04 -31.82
C PHE A 167 -27.49 36.12 -30.60
N ARG A 168 -28.63 35.76 -30.02
CA ARG A 168 -28.80 35.00 -28.77
C ARG A 168 -29.04 33.50 -29.04
N ARG A 169 -28.58 32.66 -28.08
CA ARG A 169 -29.04 31.30 -27.63
C ARG A 169 -28.48 30.03 -28.32
N PRO A 170 -28.49 28.86 -27.63
CA PRO A 170 -28.42 28.60 -26.17
C PRO A 170 -27.41 27.49 -25.78
N ALA A 171 -26.68 27.68 -24.68
CA ALA A 171 -26.05 26.57 -23.96
C ALA A 171 -27.07 26.02 -22.94
N GLN A 172 -27.46 24.75 -23.08
CA GLN A 172 -28.15 24.03 -22.00
C GLN A 172 -27.11 23.66 -20.94
N VAL A 173 -26.84 24.61 -20.06
CA VAL A 173 -26.20 24.38 -18.76
C VAL A 173 -27.31 24.55 -17.73
N TYR A 174 -27.58 23.52 -16.93
CA TYR A 174 -28.41 23.67 -15.73
C TYR A 174 -27.65 24.58 -14.74
N PRO A 175 -28.14 25.80 -14.42
CA PRO A 175 -27.44 26.67 -13.50
C PRO A 175 -27.91 26.38 -12.07
N ILE A 176 -26.99 25.96 -11.20
CA ILE A 176 -27.10 26.24 -9.76
C ILE A 176 -26.30 27.54 -9.55
N SER A 177 -26.98 28.67 -9.62
CA SER A 177 -26.41 29.98 -9.34
C SER A 177 -26.32 30.22 -7.83
N PHE A 178 -25.11 30.47 -7.33
CA PHE A 178 -24.88 31.10 -6.03
C PHE A 178 -24.65 32.62 -6.26
N PRO A 179 -25.44 33.53 -5.68
CA PRO A 179 -25.14 34.95 -5.76
C PRO A 179 -24.01 35.30 -4.79
N GLY A 180 -22.84 35.62 -5.32
CA GLY A 180 -21.80 36.35 -4.59
C GLY A 180 -22.07 37.85 -4.69
N ASN A 181 -22.56 38.47 -3.61
CA ASN A 181 -22.69 39.92 -3.53
C ASN A 181 -21.54 40.52 -2.72
N ASN A 182 -20.65 41.24 -3.40
CA ASN A 182 -19.81 42.28 -2.82
C ASN A 182 -20.42 43.65 -3.17
N VAL A 183 -21.27 44.21 -2.32
CA VAL A 183 -21.49 45.68 -2.26
C VAL A 183 -21.77 46.07 -0.81
N ARG A 184 -20.96 47.01 -0.29
CA ARG A 184 -21.20 47.73 0.97
C ARG A 184 -22.32 48.76 0.80
N ARG A 185 -23.41 48.66 1.55
CA ARG A 185 -24.09 49.78 2.27
C ARG A 185 -25.26 49.25 3.07
N GLY A 186 -25.39 49.72 4.32
CA GLY A 186 -26.32 49.17 5.29
C GLY A 186 -27.74 49.67 5.18
N SER A 187 -28.66 48.79 5.56
CA SER A 187 -29.92 49.06 6.26
C SER A 187 -30.48 47.70 6.71
N GLN A 188 -31.07 47.66 7.89
CA GLN A 188 -31.71 46.47 8.48
C GLN A 188 -32.70 45.84 7.49
N GLU A 189 -32.49 44.58 7.14
CA GLU A 189 -33.54 43.69 6.66
C GLU A 189 -33.21 42.26 7.09
N SER A 190 -34.23 41.59 7.58
CA SER A 190 -34.25 40.26 8.18
C SER A 190 -33.53 39.21 7.34
N ILE A 191 -32.69 38.41 8.00
CA ILE A 191 -32.07 37.20 7.44
C ILE A 191 -33.20 36.20 7.14
N GLU A 192 -33.73 36.24 5.93
CA GLU A 192 -34.55 35.15 5.41
C GLU A 192 -33.65 33.92 5.26
N THR A 193 -34.06 32.85 5.93
CA THR A 193 -33.37 31.57 5.95
C THR A 193 -33.62 30.92 4.60
N ASP A 194 -32.70 31.11 3.65
CA ASP A 194 -32.76 30.52 2.32
C ASP A 194 -32.65 28.99 2.45
N THR A 195 -33.80 28.33 2.61
CA THR A 195 -33.86 26.87 2.77
C THR A 195 -33.42 26.22 1.47
N PHE A 196 -32.18 25.76 1.43
CA PHE A 196 -31.63 24.98 0.33
C PHE A 196 -32.49 23.72 0.11
N LYS A 197 -33.35 23.71 -0.91
CA LYS A 197 -34.19 22.56 -1.27
C LYS A 197 -33.45 21.67 -2.27
N ILE A 198 -33.26 20.40 -1.90
CA ILE A 198 -32.66 19.39 -2.78
C ILE A 198 -33.69 19.04 -3.86
N PRO A 199 -33.37 19.12 -5.17
CA PRO A 199 -34.29 18.72 -6.23
C PRO A 199 -34.74 17.27 -6.06
N ASP A 200 -36.04 17.02 -6.21
CA ASP A 200 -36.59 15.67 -6.18
C ASP A 200 -36.10 14.86 -7.40
N ASP A 201 -35.65 13.63 -7.13
CA ASP A 201 -35.20 12.69 -8.14
C ASP A 201 -35.85 11.32 -7.87
N PRO A 202 -37.03 11.06 -8.47
CA PRO A 202 -37.84 9.89 -8.17
C PRO A 202 -37.12 8.55 -8.38
N LYS A 203 -36.07 8.51 -9.22
CA LYS A 203 -35.25 7.31 -9.46
C LYS A 203 -34.45 6.91 -8.22
N TRP A 204 -34.04 7.89 -7.43
CA TRP A 204 -33.17 7.71 -6.27
C TRP A 204 -33.89 7.94 -4.94
N GLU A 205 -35.04 8.63 -4.95
CA GLU A 205 -35.81 8.85 -3.73
C GLU A 205 -36.35 7.54 -3.14
N PHE A 206 -36.21 7.39 -1.82
CA PHE A 206 -36.64 6.24 -1.06
C PHE A 206 -37.60 6.65 0.06
N PRO A 207 -38.76 5.99 0.22
CA PRO A 207 -39.72 6.35 1.26
C PRO A 207 -39.11 6.21 2.66
N ARG A 208 -38.97 7.32 3.38
CA ARG A 208 -38.37 7.37 4.74
C ARG A 208 -39.04 6.39 5.72
N LYS A 209 -40.36 6.22 5.61
CA LYS A 209 -41.14 5.25 6.42
C LYS A 209 -40.72 3.78 6.25
N ASN A 210 -40.07 3.45 5.14
CA ASN A 210 -39.56 2.10 4.87
C ASN A 210 -38.10 1.92 5.33
N LEU A 211 -37.50 2.93 5.97
CA LEU A 211 -36.13 2.91 6.45
C LEU A 211 -36.11 2.93 7.98
N VAL A 212 -35.56 1.87 8.58
CA VAL A 212 -35.39 1.76 10.03
C VAL A 212 -33.91 1.91 10.38
N LEU A 213 -33.55 3.02 11.03
CA LEU A 213 -32.18 3.28 11.47
C LEU A 213 -31.84 2.44 12.71
N GLY A 214 -30.59 2.00 12.80
CA GLY A 214 -30.05 1.19 13.89
C GLY A 214 -28.78 1.80 14.47
N LYS A 215 -27.83 0.95 14.88
CA LYS A 215 -26.61 1.37 15.56
C LYS A 215 -25.70 2.24 14.68
N THR A 216 -25.01 3.19 15.29
CA THR A 216 -23.92 3.94 14.65
C THR A 216 -22.77 3.01 14.28
N LEU A 217 -22.31 3.11 13.03
CA LEU A 217 -21.14 2.39 12.50
C LEU A 217 -19.87 3.24 12.56
N GLY A 218 -20.02 4.55 12.41
CA GLY A 218 -18.94 5.52 12.52
C GLY A 218 -19.46 6.94 12.53
N GLU A 219 -18.72 7.83 13.17
CA GLU A 219 -19.00 9.27 13.20
C GLU A 219 -17.67 10.00 13.14
N GLY A 220 -17.57 11.01 12.28
CA GLY A 220 -16.32 11.71 12.04
C GLY A 220 -16.49 13.00 11.24
N GLU A 221 -15.41 13.43 10.61
CA GLU A 221 -15.38 14.65 9.79
C GLU A 221 -16.32 14.56 8.58
N PHE A 222 -16.61 13.35 8.10
CA PHE A 222 -17.44 13.09 6.91
C PHE A 222 -18.92 12.82 7.25
N GLY A 223 -19.36 13.21 8.44
CA GLY A 223 -20.71 12.99 8.95
C GLY A 223 -20.85 11.75 9.83
N LYS A 224 -22.09 11.25 9.90
CA LYS A 224 -22.49 10.10 10.71
C LYS A 224 -22.98 8.98 9.81
N VAL A 225 -22.54 7.75 10.06
CA VAL A 225 -22.97 6.55 9.35
C VAL A 225 -23.60 5.59 10.34
N VAL A 226 -24.81 5.14 10.04
CA VAL A 226 -25.55 4.17 10.85
C VAL A 226 -25.89 2.93 10.04
N LYS A 227 -25.98 1.78 10.70
CA LYS A 227 -26.58 0.57 10.10
C LYS A 227 -28.09 0.78 10.04
N ALA A 228 -28.73 0.35 8.98
CA ALA A 228 -30.19 0.44 8.86
C ALA A 228 -30.77 -0.77 8.13
N THR A 229 -32.09 -0.89 8.20
CA THR A 229 -32.87 -1.89 7.48
C THR A 229 -33.84 -1.17 6.54
N ALA A 230 -33.76 -1.47 5.25
CA ALA A 230 -34.62 -0.90 4.23
C ALA A 230 -35.63 -1.95 3.72
N PHE A 231 -36.92 -1.64 3.80
CA PHE A 231 -38.00 -2.49 3.30
C PHE A 231 -38.31 -2.20 1.83
N ARG A 232 -38.44 -3.24 1.00
CA ARG A 232 -38.75 -3.12 -0.44
C ARG A 232 -37.73 -2.32 -1.25
N LEU A 233 -36.46 -2.39 -0.86
CA LEU A 233 -35.37 -1.65 -1.52
C LEU A 233 -35.19 -2.11 -2.98
N LYS A 234 -35.23 -1.16 -3.93
CA LYS A 234 -35.14 -1.43 -5.38
C LYS A 234 -36.10 -2.55 -5.87
N GLY A 235 -37.30 -2.61 -5.28
CA GLY A 235 -38.34 -3.58 -5.67
C GLY A 235 -38.12 -5.00 -5.14
N LYS A 236 -37.04 -5.27 -4.39
CA LYS A 236 -36.82 -6.58 -3.77
C LYS A 236 -37.77 -6.80 -2.60
N ALA A 237 -38.45 -7.94 -2.55
CA ALA A 237 -39.29 -8.29 -1.41
C ALA A 237 -38.46 -8.42 -0.11
N GLY A 238 -39.06 -8.05 1.02
CA GLY A 238 -38.44 -8.18 2.34
C GLY A 238 -37.54 -7.02 2.74
N TYR A 239 -36.66 -7.30 3.71
CA TYR A 239 -35.75 -6.36 4.33
C TYR A 239 -34.33 -6.53 3.79
N THR A 240 -33.68 -5.41 3.49
CA THR A 240 -32.26 -5.37 3.09
C THR A 240 -31.47 -4.60 4.15
N THR A 241 -30.36 -5.16 4.61
CA THR A 241 -29.42 -4.45 5.48
C THR A 241 -28.63 -3.44 4.66
N VAL A 242 -28.58 -2.19 5.11
CA VAL A 242 -27.91 -1.08 4.42
C VAL A 242 -27.13 -0.23 5.41
N ALA A 243 -26.25 0.63 4.90
CA ALA A 243 -25.67 1.73 5.67
C ALA A 243 -26.34 3.05 5.24
N VAL A 244 -26.52 3.96 6.19
CA VAL A 244 -27.10 5.29 5.93
C VAL A 244 -26.10 6.33 6.37
N LYS A 245 -25.62 7.15 5.41
CA LYS A 245 -24.77 8.31 5.66
C LYS A 245 -25.66 9.55 5.79
N MET A 246 -25.42 10.33 6.84
CA MET A 246 -26.19 11.52 7.20
C MET A 246 -25.30 12.58 7.84
N LEU A 247 -25.81 13.80 7.93
CA LEU A 247 -25.16 14.87 8.68
C LEU A 247 -25.23 14.62 10.20
N LYS A 248 -24.26 15.18 10.92
CA LYS A 248 -24.31 15.31 12.38
C LYS A 248 -25.26 16.43 12.78
N GLU A 249 -25.70 16.47 14.04
CA GLU A 249 -26.65 17.47 14.54
C GLU A 249 -26.16 18.93 14.33
N ASN A 250 -24.85 19.16 14.46
CA ASN A 250 -24.22 20.47 14.32
C ASN A 250 -23.38 20.59 13.03
N ALA A 251 -23.86 19.99 11.94
CA ALA A 251 -23.12 19.98 10.69
C ALA A 251 -22.98 21.38 10.06
N SER A 252 -21.80 21.64 9.54
CA SER A 252 -21.46 22.84 8.77
C SER A 252 -22.05 22.81 7.36
N HIS A 253 -22.19 23.98 6.74
CA HIS A 253 -22.61 24.08 5.33
C HIS A 253 -21.61 23.41 4.36
N SER A 254 -20.33 23.30 4.73
CA SER A 254 -19.34 22.52 3.97
C SER A 254 -19.64 21.03 4.00
N GLU A 255 -19.97 20.47 5.16
CA GLU A 255 -20.30 19.04 5.28
C GLU A 255 -21.57 18.69 4.48
N LEU A 256 -22.56 19.60 4.46
CA LEU A 256 -23.74 19.44 3.58
C LEU A 256 -23.35 19.42 2.09
N ARG A 257 -22.47 20.33 1.64
CA ARG A 257 -22.00 20.35 0.25
C ARG A 257 -21.21 19.10 -0.13
N ASP A 258 -20.42 18.57 0.80
CA ASP A 258 -19.64 17.35 0.57
C ASP A 258 -20.59 16.14 0.46
N LEU A 259 -21.62 16.05 1.31
CA LEU A 259 -22.64 15.00 1.23
C LEU A 259 -23.46 15.08 -0.07
N LEU A 260 -23.81 16.28 -0.53
CA LEU A 260 -24.51 16.50 -1.81
C LEU A 260 -23.62 16.19 -3.01
N SER A 261 -22.33 16.50 -2.93
CA SER A 261 -21.35 16.14 -3.97
C SER A 261 -21.26 14.62 -4.08
N GLU A 262 -21.15 13.93 -2.95
CA GLU A 262 -21.15 12.46 -2.89
C GLU A 262 -22.46 11.86 -3.41
N PHE A 263 -23.61 12.42 -3.04
CA PHE A 263 -24.91 12.00 -3.59
C PHE A 263 -24.92 12.06 -5.11
N THR A 264 -24.48 13.18 -5.68
CA THR A 264 -24.49 13.41 -7.14
C THR A 264 -23.55 12.46 -7.86
N LEU A 265 -22.34 12.26 -7.33
CA LEU A 265 -21.33 11.36 -7.91
C LEU A 265 -21.82 9.91 -7.86
N LEU A 266 -22.34 9.46 -6.72
CA LEU A 266 -22.82 8.08 -6.54
C LEU A 266 -24.00 7.71 -7.44
N LYS A 267 -24.71 8.69 -8.03
CA LYS A 267 -25.72 8.41 -9.08
C LYS A 267 -25.11 7.92 -10.39
N GLN A 268 -23.87 8.29 -10.67
CA GLN A 268 -23.21 8.09 -11.96
C GLN A 268 -22.28 6.87 -11.97
N VAL A 269 -21.86 6.40 -10.80
CA VAL A 269 -20.91 5.28 -10.66
C VAL A 269 -21.61 3.97 -10.30
N ASN A 270 -21.17 2.87 -10.92
CA ASN A 270 -21.64 1.52 -10.60
C ASN A 270 -20.57 0.49 -10.99
N HIS A 271 -19.79 0.03 -10.01
CA HIS A 271 -18.71 -0.94 -10.22
C HIS A 271 -18.60 -1.88 -9.01
N PRO A 272 -18.22 -3.16 -9.16
CA PRO A 272 -18.12 -4.11 -8.05
C PRO A 272 -17.24 -3.66 -6.89
N HIS A 273 -16.21 -2.85 -7.17
CA HIS A 273 -15.23 -2.34 -6.20
C HIS A 273 -15.42 -0.86 -5.82
N VAL A 274 -16.58 -0.28 -6.13
CA VAL A 274 -17.01 1.04 -5.66
C VAL A 274 -18.26 0.87 -4.80
N ILE A 275 -18.40 1.62 -3.72
CA ILE A 275 -19.55 1.51 -2.84
C ILE A 275 -20.83 1.83 -3.60
N LYS A 276 -21.81 0.93 -3.54
CA LYS A 276 -23.05 1.08 -4.30
C LYS A 276 -24.06 1.93 -3.53
N MET A 277 -24.60 2.95 -4.18
CA MET A 277 -25.77 3.66 -3.69
C MET A 277 -27.06 2.95 -4.13
N TYR A 278 -28.01 2.83 -3.21
CA TYR A 278 -29.33 2.27 -3.47
C TYR A 278 -30.40 3.35 -3.59
N GLY A 279 -30.26 4.46 -2.87
CA GLY A 279 -31.20 5.57 -2.91
C GLY A 279 -30.86 6.64 -1.89
N ALA A 280 -31.75 7.61 -1.73
CA ALA A 280 -31.66 8.65 -0.73
C ALA A 280 -33.05 8.99 -0.18
N CYS A 281 -33.12 9.51 1.04
CA CYS A 281 -34.29 10.25 1.51
C CYS A 281 -33.90 11.73 1.48
N SER A 282 -34.30 12.45 0.45
CA SER A 282 -33.94 13.86 0.25
C SER A 282 -35.05 14.83 0.63
N GLN A 283 -36.30 14.35 0.63
CA GLN A 283 -37.49 15.16 0.93
C GLN A 283 -37.96 14.97 2.39
N ASP A 284 -38.72 15.96 2.88
CA ASP A 284 -39.44 15.92 4.15
C ASP A 284 -38.62 15.43 5.36
N GLY A 285 -37.40 15.93 5.49
CA GLY A 285 -36.49 15.60 6.60
C GLY A 285 -35.01 15.70 6.23
N PRO A 286 -34.11 15.21 7.12
CA PRO A 286 -32.68 15.24 6.86
C PRO A 286 -32.30 14.34 5.68
N LEU A 287 -31.28 14.78 4.92
CA LEU A 287 -30.72 14.01 3.81
C LEU A 287 -30.07 12.72 4.31
N TYR A 288 -30.58 11.59 3.84
CA TYR A 288 -30.03 10.25 4.10
C TYR A 288 -29.57 9.63 2.79
N LEU A 289 -28.29 9.25 2.70
CA LEU A 289 -27.79 8.45 1.58
C LEU A 289 -27.79 6.98 1.97
N ILE A 290 -28.54 6.16 1.24
CA ILE A 290 -28.69 4.73 1.48
C ILE A 290 -27.70 3.99 0.59
N VAL A 291 -26.70 3.37 1.19
CA VAL A 291 -25.60 2.70 0.50
C VAL A 291 -25.42 1.25 0.95
N GLU A 292 -24.64 0.50 0.19
CA GLU A 292 -24.24 -0.87 0.50
C GLU A 292 -23.61 -0.96 1.90
N TYR A 293 -24.03 -1.98 2.67
CA TYR A 293 -23.46 -2.25 3.99
C TYR A 293 -22.20 -3.11 3.87
N ALA A 294 -21.05 -2.54 4.19
CA ALA A 294 -19.79 -3.28 4.28
C ALA A 294 -19.60 -3.86 5.69
N LYS A 295 -19.86 -5.17 5.82
CA LYS A 295 -19.90 -5.91 7.09
C LYS A 295 -18.65 -5.71 7.97
N TYR A 296 -17.47 -5.69 7.37
CA TYR A 296 -16.18 -5.66 8.09
C TYR A 296 -15.61 -4.25 8.28
N GLY A 297 -16.37 -3.20 7.93
CA GLY A 297 -15.96 -1.82 8.15
C GLY A 297 -14.81 -1.38 7.24
N SER A 298 -13.96 -0.48 7.72
CA SER A 298 -12.84 0.05 6.93
C SER A 298 -11.67 -0.91 6.84
N LEU A 299 -11.01 -0.93 5.67
CA LEU A 299 -9.83 -1.76 5.41
C LEU A 299 -8.71 -1.49 6.42
N ARG A 300 -8.52 -0.22 6.83
CA ARG A 300 -7.56 0.13 7.89
C ARG A 300 -7.84 -0.62 9.19
N ASN A 301 -9.08 -0.64 9.66
CA ASN A 301 -9.42 -1.30 10.92
C ASN A 301 -9.37 -2.82 10.75
N PHE A 302 -9.89 -3.35 9.64
CA PHE A 302 -9.82 -4.77 9.29
C PHE A 302 -8.37 -5.30 9.29
N LEU A 303 -7.44 -4.60 8.63
CA LEU A 303 -6.02 -4.96 8.64
C LEU A 303 -5.39 -4.86 10.04
N ARG A 304 -5.79 -3.88 10.86
CA ARG A 304 -5.28 -3.77 12.25
C ARG A 304 -5.80 -4.89 13.14
N GLU A 305 -7.06 -5.28 12.98
CA GLU A 305 -7.67 -6.38 13.73
C GLU A 305 -7.01 -7.72 13.37
N SER A 306 -6.67 -7.93 12.09
CA SER A 306 -5.95 -9.14 11.66
C SER A 306 -4.59 -9.33 12.33
N ARG A 307 -3.93 -8.24 12.78
CA ARG A 307 -2.65 -8.32 13.52
C ARG A 307 -2.81 -8.99 14.89
N LYS A 308 -4.00 -8.90 15.50
CA LYS A 308 -4.28 -9.54 16.80
C LYS A 308 -4.36 -11.06 16.69
N VAL A 309 -4.67 -11.57 15.49
CA VAL A 309 -4.71 -13.00 15.14
C VAL A 309 -3.32 -13.50 14.69
N GLY A 310 -2.29 -12.64 14.76
CA GLY A 310 -0.91 -12.98 14.45
C GLY A 310 -0.30 -14.01 15.41
N PRO A 311 0.93 -14.47 15.13
CA PRO A 311 1.55 -15.66 15.74
C PRO A 311 1.68 -15.64 17.28
N SER A 312 1.44 -14.49 17.93
CA SER A 312 1.45 -14.35 19.39
C SER A 312 0.30 -15.09 20.10
N TYR A 313 -0.78 -15.45 19.39
CA TYR A 313 -1.90 -16.24 19.92
C TYR A 313 -1.91 -17.70 19.45
N MET A 314 -0.98 -18.09 18.57
CA MET A 314 -0.79 -19.47 18.15
C MET A 314 0.39 -20.03 18.95
N GLY A 315 0.07 -20.68 20.08
CA GLY A 315 1.01 -21.52 20.78
C GLY A 315 1.70 -22.50 19.83
N ARG A 316 2.90 -22.95 20.21
CA ARG A 316 3.87 -23.73 19.43
C ARG A 316 3.35 -25.08 18.86
N ASP A 317 2.08 -25.42 19.10
CA ASP A 317 1.43 -26.68 18.76
C ASP A 317 0.16 -26.54 17.89
N ALA A 318 -0.10 -25.38 17.26
CA ALA A 318 -1.24 -25.22 16.36
C ALA A 318 -0.88 -25.58 14.91
N ASN A 319 -1.17 -26.84 14.58
CA ASN A 319 -1.22 -27.43 13.24
C ASN A 319 -1.66 -26.43 12.14
N ARG A 320 -0.90 -26.38 11.03
CA ARG A 320 -1.05 -25.52 9.84
C ARG A 320 -2.34 -25.71 9.02
N ASN A 321 -3.39 -26.28 9.59
CA ASN A 321 -4.60 -26.63 8.87
C ASN A 321 -5.73 -25.65 9.19
N SER A 322 -5.68 -24.46 8.55
CA SER A 322 -6.79 -23.50 8.47
C SER A 322 -8.05 -24.07 7.76
N SER A 323 -8.06 -25.36 7.42
CA SER A 323 -9.14 -26.07 6.74
C SER A 323 -10.34 -26.41 7.63
N TYR A 324 -10.26 -26.16 8.95
CA TYR A 324 -11.34 -26.47 9.90
C TYR A 324 -12.18 -25.27 10.35
N LEU A 325 -11.88 -24.06 9.86
CA LEU A 325 -12.77 -22.91 10.09
C LEU A 325 -13.96 -22.99 9.13
N GLU A 326 -15.16 -23.17 9.68
CA GLU A 326 -16.41 -23.23 8.91
C GLU A 326 -16.66 -21.97 8.06
N ASN A 327 -16.03 -20.83 8.41
CA ASN A 327 -16.13 -19.58 7.68
C ASN A 327 -14.78 -19.16 7.08
N PRO A 328 -14.64 -19.10 5.73
CA PRO A 328 -13.41 -18.66 5.06
C PRO A 328 -12.96 -17.24 5.41
N ASP A 329 -13.88 -16.42 5.94
CA ASP A 329 -13.63 -15.04 6.33
C ASP A 329 -12.94 -14.90 7.70
N ASP A 330 -12.91 -15.96 8.52
CA ASP A 330 -12.30 -15.96 9.86
C ASP A 330 -10.83 -16.43 9.86
N ARG A 331 -10.32 -16.87 8.70
CA ARG A 331 -8.93 -17.31 8.54
C ARG A 331 -7.96 -16.13 8.61
N ALA A 332 -6.75 -16.39 9.11
CA ALA A 332 -5.67 -15.41 9.11
C ALA A 332 -5.37 -14.91 7.68
N LEU A 333 -5.06 -13.62 7.55
CA LEU A 333 -4.74 -13.02 6.25
C LEU A 333 -3.41 -13.56 5.70
N THR A 334 -3.44 -13.97 4.44
CA THR A 334 -2.25 -14.37 3.68
C THR A 334 -1.75 -13.24 2.79
N MET A 335 -0.52 -13.34 2.29
CA MET A 335 -0.03 -12.40 1.28
C MET A 335 -0.91 -12.39 0.02
N GLY A 336 -1.44 -13.55 -0.38
CA GLY A 336 -2.38 -13.66 -1.50
C GLY A 336 -3.66 -12.85 -1.29
N ASP A 337 -4.17 -12.79 -0.05
CA ASP A 337 -5.32 -11.93 0.26
C ASP A 337 -4.98 -10.44 0.11
N LEU A 338 -3.79 -10.01 0.56
CA LEU A 338 -3.34 -8.61 0.44
C LEU A 338 -3.16 -8.18 -1.02
N ILE A 339 -2.57 -9.04 -1.85
CA ILE A 339 -2.45 -8.82 -3.30
C ILE A 339 -3.85 -8.74 -3.93
N SER A 340 -4.77 -9.62 -3.53
CA SER A 340 -6.17 -9.56 -4.00
C SER A 340 -6.83 -8.23 -3.63
N PHE A 341 -6.62 -7.72 -2.42
CA PHE A 341 -7.19 -6.43 -1.99
C PHE A 341 -6.66 -5.29 -2.84
N ALA A 342 -5.34 -5.21 -3.05
CA ALA A 342 -4.72 -4.20 -3.90
C ALA A 342 -5.25 -4.26 -5.34
N TRP A 343 -5.38 -5.46 -5.91
CA TRP A 343 -5.93 -5.67 -7.25
C TRP A 343 -7.39 -5.20 -7.37
N GLN A 344 -8.25 -5.54 -6.39
CA GLN A 344 -9.64 -5.10 -6.37
C GLN A 344 -9.77 -3.58 -6.30
N ILE A 345 -8.96 -2.92 -5.46
CA ILE A 345 -8.93 -1.45 -5.35
C ILE A 345 -8.44 -0.82 -6.65
N SER A 346 -7.37 -1.36 -7.25
CA SER A 346 -6.85 -0.90 -8.53
C SER A 346 -7.91 -0.96 -9.64
N ARG A 347 -8.68 -2.06 -9.73
CA ARG A 347 -9.81 -2.19 -10.67
C ARG A 347 -10.89 -1.12 -10.43
N GLY A 348 -11.21 -0.83 -9.18
CA GLY A 348 -12.16 0.24 -8.83
C GLY A 348 -11.66 1.63 -9.22
N MET A 349 -10.38 1.92 -9.00
CA MET A 349 -9.77 3.19 -9.38
C MET A 349 -9.63 3.35 -10.90
N GLN A 350 -9.31 2.27 -11.62
CA GLN A 350 -9.32 2.25 -13.08
C GLN A 350 -10.68 2.69 -13.61
N TYR A 351 -11.76 2.08 -13.11
CA TYR A 351 -13.12 2.45 -13.49
C TYR A 351 -13.42 3.93 -13.20
N LEU A 352 -13.02 4.46 -12.03
CA LEU A 352 -13.23 5.87 -11.70
C LEU A 352 -12.46 6.81 -12.64
N ALA A 353 -11.23 6.46 -13.03
CA ALA A 353 -10.44 7.22 -13.99
C ALA A 353 -11.09 7.21 -15.39
N GLU A 354 -11.62 6.06 -15.84
CA GLU A 354 -12.39 5.95 -17.09
C GLU A 354 -13.67 6.82 -17.06
N MET A 355 -14.27 6.99 -15.89
CA MET A 355 -15.38 7.91 -15.65
C MET A 355 -14.95 9.38 -15.45
N LYS A 356 -13.66 9.70 -15.65
CA LYS A 356 -13.08 11.05 -15.47
C LYS A 356 -13.26 11.61 -14.05
N LEU A 357 -13.25 10.73 -13.05
CA LEU A 357 -13.39 11.10 -11.64
C LEU A 357 -12.08 10.97 -10.88
N VAL A 358 -11.67 12.03 -10.19
CA VAL A 358 -10.54 12.00 -9.26
C VAL A 358 -11.05 11.88 -7.83
N HIS A 359 -10.64 10.80 -7.15
CA HIS A 359 -11.10 10.51 -5.78
C HIS A 359 -10.58 11.54 -4.76
N ARG A 360 -9.30 11.94 -4.87
CA ARG A 360 -8.57 12.93 -4.04
C ARG A 360 -8.31 12.56 -2.58
N ASP A 361 -8.96 11.52 -2.06
CA ASP A 361 -8.69 10.97 -0.72
C ASP A 361 -8.64 9.43 -0.70
N LEU A 362 -7.84 8.84 -1.60
CA LEU A 362 -7.68 7.39 -1.61
C LEU A 362 -6.74 6.94 -0.46
N ALA A 363 -7.30 6.26 0.53
CA ALA A 363 -6.57 5.72 1.66
C ALA A 363 -7.27 4.48 2.23
N ALA A 364 -6.55 3.63 2.98
CA ALA A 364 -7.13 2.44 3.60
C ALA A 364 -8.30 2.73 4.57
N ARG A 365 -8.44 3.98 5.07
CA ARG A 365 -9.59 4.43 5.88
C ARG A 365 -10.87 4.61 5.05
N ASN A 366 -10.73 4.87 3.75
CA ASN A 366 -11.80 5.18 2.80
C ASN A 366 -12.08 4.01 1.84
N VAL A 367 -11.47 2.84 2.10
CA VAL A 367 -11.84 1.57 1.48
C VAL A 367 -12.60 0.75 2.53
N LEU A 368 -13.76 0.23 2.16
CA LEU A 368 -14.59 -0.63 3.00
C LEU A 368 -14.44 -2.10 2.58
N VAL A 369 -14.62 -3.00 3.54
CA VAL A 369 -14.53 -4.45 3.36
C VAL A 369 -15.93 -5.06 3.51
N ALA A 370 -16.51 -5.45 2.38
CA ALA A 370 -17.84 -6.07 2.31
C ALA A 370 -17.76 -7.60 2.49
N GLU A 371 -18.93 -8.24 2.49
CA GLU A 371 -19.06 -9.69 2.55
C GLU A 371 -18.19 -10.41 1.49
N GLY A 372 -17.57 -11.53 1.87
CA GLY A 372 -16.61 -12.24 1.01
C GLY A 372 -15.29 -11.49 0.80
N ARG A 373 -14.91 -10.64 1.76
CA ARG A 373 -13.68 -9.80 1.76
C ARG A 373 -13.51 -9.01 0.45
N LYS A 374 -14.61 -8.42 -0.03
CA LYS A 374 -14.64 -7.58 -1.24
C LYS A 374 -14.33 -6.13 -0.91
N MET A 375 -13.37 -5.54 -1.62
CA MET A 375 -12.98 -4.14 -1.41
C MET A 375 -13.99 -3.20 -2.09
N LYS A 376 -14.37 -2.13 -1.40
CA LYS A 376 -15.30 -1.10 -1.86
C LYS A 376 -14.71 0.29 -1.61
N ILE A 377 -14.31 0.99 -2.66
CA ILE A 377 -13.88 2.39 -2.57
C ILE A 377 -15.09 3.24 -2.15
N SER A 378 -14.90 4.13 -1.19
CA SER A 378 -15.94 4.91 -0.54
C SER A 378 -15.43 6.30 -0.18
N ASP A 379 -16.34 7.16 0.27
CA ASP A 379 -16.06 8.51 0.78
C ASP A 379 -15.65 9.50 -0.32
N PHE A 380 -16.62 9.80 -1.18
CA PHE A 380 -16.45 10.66 -2.34
C PHE A 380 -16.68 12.15 -2.02
N GLY A 381 -16.75 12.53 -0.75
CA GLY A 381 -17.04 13.92 -0.33
C GLY A 381 -16.03 14.94 -0.86
N LEU A 382 -14.80 14.51 -1.14
CA LEU A 382 -13.73 15.35 -1.71
C LEU A 382 -13.52 15.16 -3.21
N SER A 383 -14.22 14.22 -3.84
CA SER A 383 -14.03 13.85 -5.25
C SER A 383 -14.56 14.94 -6.19
N ARG A 384 -13.95 15.04 -7.38
CA ARG A 384 -14.30 16.03 -8.39
C ARG A 384 -14.20 15.44 -9.80
N ASP A 385 -15.05 15.98 -10.67
CA ASP A 385 -15.05 15.74 -12.11
C ASP A 385 -13.95 16.58 -12.79
N VAL A 386 -13.37 16.08 -13.88
CA VAL A 386 -12.23 16.65 -14.60
C VAL A 386 -12.52 16.88 -16.10
N TYR A 387 -13.79 16.98 -16.48
CA TYR A 387 -14.28 16.98 -17.87
C TYR A 387 -13.61 17.96 -18.88
N GLU A 388 -12.99 19.06 -18.46
CA GLU A 388 -12.47 20.09 -19.40
C GLU A 388 -10.93 20.23 -19.45
N GLU A 389 -10.18 19.88 -18.40
CA GLU A 389 -8.72 20.19 -18.32
C GLU A 389 -7.81 19.02 -17.87
N ASP A 390 -8.31 17.78 -17.77
CA ASP A 390 -7.58 16.58 -17.24
C ASP A 390 -6.84 16.80 -15.89
N SER A 391 -7.03 17.95 -15.26
CA SER A 391 -6.49 18.38 -13.98
C SER A 391 -7.46 19.31 -13.26
N TYR A 392 -7.47 19.26 -11.93
CA TYR A 392 -8.26 20.16 -11.09
C TYR A 392 -7.36 20.99 -10.18
N VAL A 393 -7.61 22.30 -10.05
CA VAL A 393 -6.89 23.21 -9.13
C VAL A 393 -7.75 23.57 -7.92
N LYS A 394 -7.35 23.14 -6.71
CA LYS A 394 -8.07 23.47 -5.47
C LYS A 394 -7.78 24.91 -5.03
N ARG A 395 -8.80 25.79 -5.06
CA ARG A 395 -8.69 27.19 -4.59
C ARG A 395 -8.96 27.41 -3.08
N SER A 396 -9.35 26.37 -2.34
CA SER A 396 -9.76 26.48 -0.92
C SER A 396 -8.78 25.81 0.06
N LYS A 397 -8.52 26.47 1.20
CA LYS A 397 -7.67 26.00 2.32
C LYS A 397 -8.36 24.94 3.21
N GLY A 398 -9.11 24.00 2.62
CA GLY A 398 -9.69 22.88 3.38
C GLY A 398 -8.62 21.91 3.85
N ARG A 399 -8.86 21.18 4.95
CA ARG A 399 -7.94 20.15 5.46
C ARG A 399 -7.66 19.10 4.37
N ILE A 400 -6.41 18.69 4.23
CA ILE A 400 -5.95 17.76 3.19
C ILE A 400 -5.08 16.68 3.84
N PRO A 401 -5.24 15.39 3.48
CA PRO A 401 -4.44 14.32 4.04
C PRO A 401 -3.01 14.33 3.47
N VAL A 402 -2.15 15.23 3.96
CA VAL A 402 -0.81 15.50 3.41
C VAL A 402 0.01 14.24 3.10
N LYS A 403 -0.01 13.23 3.98
CA LYS A 403 0.73 11.96 3.79
C LYS A 403 0.23 11.07 2.64
N TRP A 404 -0.93 11.38 2.07
CA TRP A 404 -1.55 10.67 0.94
C TRP A 404 -1.61 11.53 -0.33
N MET A 405 -1.10 12.76 -0.29
CA MET A 405 -1.09 13.64 -1.45
C MET A 405 0.07 13.32 -2.37
N ALA A 406 -0.16 13.45 -3.68
CA ALA A 406 0.89 13.51 -4.66
C ALA A 406 1.69 14.84 -4.52
N ILE A 407 2.92 14.85 -5.01
CA ILE A 407 3.84 15.97 -4.83
C ILE A 407 3.33 17.23 -5.55
N GLU A 408 2.81 17.08 -6.76
CA GLU A 408 2.16 18.13 -7.56
C GLU A 408 0.88 18.65 -6.89
N SER A 409 0.13 17.81 -6.19
CA SER A 409 -1.03 18.27 -5.41
C SER A 409 -0.62 19.13 -4.22
N LEU A 410 0.55 18.86 -3.64
CA LEU A 410 1.07 19.58 -2.49
C LEU A 410 1.62 20.95 -2.88
N PHE A 411 2.38 21.03 -3.97
CA PHE A 411 3.05 22.26 -4.42
C PHE A 411 2.18 23.10 -5.36
N ASP A 412 1.54 22.46 -6.34
CA ASP A 412 0.86 23.15 -7.45
C ASP A 412 -0.66 23.11 -7.33
N HIS A 413 -1.18 22.41 -6.32
CA HIS A 413 -2.62 22.18 -6.11
C HIS A 413 -3.32 21.47 -7.27
N ILE A 414 -2.56 20.71 -8.06
CA ILE A 414 -3.02 19.93 -9.21
C ILE A 414 -3.46 18.53 -8.75
N TYR A 415 -4.61 18.08 -9.22
CA TYR A 415 -5.15 16.74 -8.97
C TYR A 415 -5.49 16.07 -10.31
N THR A 416 -4.97 14.86 -10.55
CA THR A 416 -5.12 14.07 -11.78
C THR A 416 -5.65 12.66 -11.48
N THR A 417 -6.09 11.95 -12.53
CA THR A 417 -6.59 10.56 -12.45
C THR A 417 -5.49 9.52 -12.50
#